data_AF-A0A9P0FG11-F1
#
_entry.id   AF-A0A9P0FG11-F1
#
_cell.length_a   1.000
_cell.length_b   1.000
_cell.length_c   1.000
_cell.angle_alpha   90.00
_cell.angle_beta   90.00
_cell.angle_gamma   90.00
#
_symmetry.space_group_name_H-M   'P 1'
#
loop_
_entity.id
_entity.type
_entity.pdbx_description
1 polymer ?
#
loop_
_entity_poly.entity_id
_entity_poly.type
_entity_poly.pdbx_seq_one_letter_code
_entity_poly.pdbx_strand_id
1 'polypeptide(L)'
;MALVVDSFRTINSYLNKYQDPRTADWPLMSSPFYTLGICLSYVYIVKVLGPKLMENRKPFQLKWILVFYNLFQVIFSTWIFYEICMGGWATGEYSIRCQPVDYSNKPSTVRMVHASWWYYFSKFTEFMDTIFFVLRKKNDHISTLHVIHHGVMPMSVWFGVKFTPGGHSTFFGFLNTFVHIIMYSYYMLSAFGPSVQKYLWWKKYLTTFQMVQFVAIMLHAFQLLFIDCNYPRAFVWWIGMHAVMFFFLFKEFYNQQYTSKAKKAAAAAPQNGKVKNGASTTNGYSKKNGFKNASEYYSNGDVRNRIKSQ
;
A
#
# COMPACT_ATOMS: atom_id res chain seq x y z
N MET A 1 16.07 17.82 -28.44
CA MET A 1 14.65 17.93 -28.03
C MET A 1 13.68 17.33 -29.05
N ALA A 2 13.81 17.60 -30.35
CA ALA A 2 12.91 17.07 -31.39
C ALA A 2 12.77 15.53 -31.40
N LEU A 3 13.89 14.78 -31.35
CA LEU A 3 13.89 13.31 -31.32
C LEU A 3 13.17 12.70 -30.10
N VAL A 4 13.26 13.36 -28.94
CA VAL A 4 12.63 12.89 -27.71
C VAL A 4 11.11 13.12 -27.77
N VAL A 5 10.69 14.28 -28.25
CA VAL A 5 9.28 14.60 -28.47
C VAL A 5 8.67 13.67 -29.53
N ASP A 6 9.42 13.38 -30.59
CA ASP A 6 9.00 12.45 -31.64
C ASP A 6 8.83 11.03 -31.09
N SER A 7 9.80 10.55 -30.31
CA SER A 7 9.72 9.25 -29.63
C SER A 7 8.49 9.15 -28.72
N PHE A 8 8.18 10.20 -27.95
CA PHE A 8 6.97 10.23 -27.13
C PHE A 8 5.69 10.17 -27.95
N ARG A 9 5.65 10.88 -29.09
CA ARG A 9 4.50 10.82 -30.01
C ARG A 9 4.33 9.43 -30.61
N THR A 10 5.40 8.79 -31.07
CA THR A 10 5.38 7.43 -31.62
C THR A 10 4.89 6.41 -30.60
N ILE A 11 5.39 6.47 -29.37
CA ILE A 11 4.94 5.59 -28.28
C ILE A 11 3.44 5.82 -28.02
N ASN A 12 3.02 7.08 -27.90
CA ASN A 12 1.63 7.41 -27.60
C ASN A 12 0.68 6.95 -28.72
N SER A 13 1.05 7.17 -29.99
CA SER A 13 0.25 6.71 -31.13
C SER A 13 0.14 5.20 -31.17
N TYR A 14 1.23 4.49 -30.85
CA TYR A 14 1.22 3.02 -30.80
C TYR A 14 0.29 2.50 -29.70
N LEU A 15 0.38 3.05 -28.49
CA LEU A 15 -0.49 2.66 -27.37
C LEU A 15 -1.96 2.98 -27.65
N ASN A 16 -2.24 4.11 -28.30
CA ASN A 16 -3.60 4.51 -28.65
C ASN A 16 -4.20 3.67 -29.79
N LYS A 17 -3.37 3.03 -30.63
CA LYS A 17 -3.84 2.13 -31.70
C LYS A 17 -4.49 0.85 -31.16
N TYR A 18 -3.98 0.33 -30.04
CA TYR A 18 -4.44 -0.94 -29.44
C TYR A 18 -5.29 -0.74 -28.17
N GLN A 19 -5.63 0.49 -27.84
CA GLN A 19 -6.40 0.81 -26.64
C GLN A 19 -7.83 0.27 -26.72
N ASP A 20 -8.45 0.07 -25.56
CA ASP A 20 -9.90 -0.10 -25.46
C ASP A 20 -10.61 1.23 -25.81
N PRO A 21 -11.46 1.27 -26.85
CA PRO A 21 -12.13 2.50 -27.25
C PRO A 21 -13.06 3.06 -26.16
N ARG A 22 -13.54 2.21 -25.23
CA ARG A 22 -14.46 2.62 -24.15
C ARG A 22 -13.82 3.53 -23.11
N THR A 23 -12.49 3.50 -22.99
CA THR A 23 -11.73 4.31 -22.02
C THR A 23 -10.91 5.42 -22.67
N ALA A 24 -10.94 5.55 -24.01
CA ALA A 24 -10.04 6.42 -24.77
C ALA A 24 -10.11 7.90 -24.35
N ASP A 25 -11.32 8.40 -24.12
CA ASP A 25 -11.58 9.81 -23.78
C ASP A 25 -11.63 10.07 -22.27
N TRP A 26 -11.34 9.05 -21.45
CA TRP A 26 -11.41 9.21 -19.99
C TRP A 26 -10.19 9.96 -19.45
N PRO A 27 -10.32 10.66 -18.31
CA PRO A 27 -9.21 11.42 -17.76
C PRO A 27 -7.98 10.53 -17.53
N LEU A 28 -6.81 11.07 -17.88
CA LEU A 28 -5.49 10.43 -17.81
C LEU A 28 -5.28 9.21 -18.73
N MET A 29 -6.26 8.82 -19.55
CA MET A 29 -6.11 7.66 -20.46
C MET A 29 -5.47 8.02 -21.81
N SER A 30 -5.41 9.30 -22.19
CA SER A 30 -4.86 9.73 -23.49
C SER A 30 -3.34 9.48 -23.66
N SER A 31 -2.60 9.40 -22.55
CA SER A 31 -1.16 9.13 -22.56
C SER A 31 -0.63 8.58 -21.23
N PRO A 32 0.31 7.61 -21.23
CA PRO A 32 0.93 7.12 -20.00
C PRO A 32 1.80 8.18 -19.30
N PHE A 33 2.27 9.18 -20.05
CA PHE A 33 3.22 10.17 -19.53
C PHE A 33 2.60 11.08 -18.46
N TYR A 34 1.27 11.29 -18.47
CA TYR A 34 0.58 11.98 -17.39
C TYR A 34 0.68 11.22 -16.08
N THR A 35 0.36 9.91 -16.10
CA THR A 35 0.51 9.03 -14.94
C THR A 35 1.95 8.99 -14.45
N LEU A 36 2.90 8.82 -15.38
CA LEU A 36 4.32 8.79 -15.05
C LEU A 36 4.78 10.09 -14.38
N GLY A 37 4.40 11.24 -14.92
CA GLY A 37 4.70 12.55 -14.34
C GLY A 37 4.15 12.71 -12.92
N ILE A 38 2.90 12.27 -12.69
CA ILE A 38 2.27 12.28 -11.36
C ILE A 38 3.02 11.36 -10.39
N CYS A 39 3.37 10.14 -10.79
CA CYS A 39 4.14 9.20 -9.97
C CYS A 39 5.53 9.74 -9.61
N LEU A 40 6.27 10.28 -10.57
CA LEU A 40 7.59 10.88 -10.34
C LEU A 40 7.50 12.10 -9.41
N SER A 41 6.50 12.95 -9.62
CA SER A 41 6.22 14.10 -8.76
C SER A 41 5.91 13.67 -7.33
N TYR A 42 5.09 12.63 -7.16
CA TYR A 42 4.82 12.05 -5.84
C TYR A 42 6.11 11.59 -5.15
N VAL A 43 6.95 10.80 -5.83
CA VAL A 43 8.22 10.31 -5.24
C VAL A 43 9.12 11.49 -4.83
N TYR A 44 9.26 12.50 -5.69
CA TYR A 44 10.03 13.71 -5.39
C TYR A 44 9.45 14.46 -4.18
N ILE A 45 8.14 14.65 -4.13
CA ILE A 45 7.45 15.33 -3.03
C ILE A 45 7.68 14.60 -1.70
N VAL A 46 7.51 13.28 -1.66
CA VAL A 46 7.56 12.55 -0.38
C VAL A 46 8.97 12.22 0.10
N LYS A 47 9.94 12.09 -0.80
CA LYS A 47 11.35 11.77 -0.44
C LYS A 47 12.25 13.00 -0.33
N VAL A 48 11.97 14.08 -1.05
CA VAL A 48 12.88 15.23 -1.14
C VAL A 48 12.21 16.51 -0.64
N LEU A 49 11.20 17.00 -1.36
CA LEU A 49 10.64 18.33 -1.11
C LEU A 49 9.93 18.41 0.25
N GLY A 50 9.04 17.47 0.53
CA GLY A 50 8.23 17.43 1.75
C GLY A 50 9.08 17.33 3.02
N PRO A 51 10.02 16.36 3.15
CA PRO A 51 10.93 16.31 4.29
C PRO A 51 11.75 17.60 4.48
N LYS A 52 12.25 18.19 3.38
CA LYS A 52 13.00 19.46 3.41
C LYS A 52 12.14 20.63 3.91
N LEU A 53 10.88 20.73 3.46
CA LEU A 53 9.94 21.75 3.94
C LEU A 53 9.54 21.55 5.41
N MET A 54 9.56 20.31 5.90
CA MET A 54 9.17 19.94 7.26
C MET A 54 10.34 19.93 8.26
N GLU A 55 11.59 20.07 7.81
CA GLU A 55 12.79 20.01 8.64
C GLU A 55 12.70 20.95 9.84
N ASN A 56 12.41 22.22 9.56
CA ASN A 56 12.31 23.30 10.55
C ASN A 56 10.87 23.57 11.05
N ARG A 57 9.94 22.64 10.79
CA ARG A 57 8.53 22.76 11.23
C ARG A 57 8.20 21.69 12.26
N LYS A 58 7.25 22.04 13.15
CA LYS A 58 6.63 21.08 14.08
C LYS A 58 5.70 20.14 13.29
N PRO A 59 5.55 18.86 13.70
CA PRO A 59 4.63 17.94 13.05
C PRO A 59 3.18 18.43 13.16
N PHE A 60 2.44 18.37 12.05
CA PHE A 60 1.04 18.80 12.02
C PHE A 60 0.13 17.84 12.81
N GLN A 61 -0.87 18.40 13.50
CA GLN A 61 -1.89 17.64 14.22
C GLN A 61 -3.11 17.41 13.33
N LEU A 62 -3.06 16.34 12.53
CA LEU A 62 -4.05 16.05 11.48
C LEU A 62 -5.09 15.00 11.90
N LYS A 63 -5.40 14.87 13.21
CA LYS A 63 -6.24 13.76 13.73
C LYS A 63 -7.55 13.60 12.95
N TRP A 64 -8.37 14.64 12.89
CA TRP A 64 -9.69 14.57 12.26
C TRP A 64 -9.61 14.46 10.74
N ILE A 65 -8.62 15.12 10.11
CA ILE A 65 -8.34 14.97 8.68
C ILE A 65 -8.04 13.51 8.35
N LEU A 66 -7.22 12.83 9.16
CA LEU A 66 -6.94 11.40 8.99
C LEU A 66 -8.19 10.54 9.20
N VAL A 67 -9.01 10.82 10.21
CA VAL A 67 -10.25 10.05 10.44
C VAL A 67 -11.17 10.14 9.21
N PHE A 68 -11.46 11.35 8.72
CA PHE A 68 -12.33 11.55 7.56
C PHE A 68 -11.72 10.99 6.27
N TYR A 69 -10.41 11.16 6.07
CA TYR A 69 -9.72 10.60 4.93
C TYR A 69 -9.77 9.07 4.91
N ASN A 70 -9.47 8.41 6.04
CA ASN A 70 -9.53 6.95 6.11
C ASN A 70 -10.98 6.45 5.96
N LEU A 71 -11.97 7.18 6.52
CA LEU A 71 -13.39 6.87 6.30
C LEU A 71 -13.77 6.97 4.82
N PHE A 72 -13.35 8.04 4.15
CA PHE A 72 -13.53 8.20 2.71
C PHE A 72 -12.90 7.02 1.94
N GLN A 73 -11.66 6.63 2.27
CA GLN A 73 -11.01 5.49 1.62
C GLN A 73 -11.75 4.16 1.85
N VAL A 74 -12.32 3.95 3.04
CA VAL A 74 -13.16 2.78 3.32
C VAL A 74 -14.41 2.79 2.45
N ILE A 75 -15.16 3.90 2.41
CA ILE A 75 -16.38 4.03 1.60
C ILE A 75 -16.06 3.83 0.13
N PHE A 76 -15.01 4.49 -0.36
CA PHE A 76 -14.61 4.45 -1.75
C PHE A 76 -14.13 3.04 -2.17
N SER A 77 -13.31 2.38 -1.34
CA SER A 77 -12.89 1.00 -1.58
C SER A 77 -14.08 0.03 -1.54
N THR A 78 -15.04 0.25 -0.65
CA THR A 78 -16.27 -0.56 -0.53
C THR A 78 -17.12 -0.42 -1.79
N TRP A 79 -17.29 0.80 -2.28
CA TRP A 79 -18.01 1.06 -3.51
C TRP A 79 -17.33 0.41 -4.72
N ILE A 80 -16.02 0.58 -4.91
CA ILE A 80 -15.30 -0.08 -6.02
C ILE A 80 -15.39 -1.61 -5.89
N PHE A 81 -15.22 -2.16 -4.68
CA PHE A 81 -15.38 -3.59 -4.45
C PHE A 81 -16.77 -4.08 -4.88
N TYR A 82 -17.84 -3.36 -4.51
CA TYR A 82 -19.19 -3.65 -4.95
C TYR A 82 -19.35 -3.56 -6.48
N GLU A 83 -18.80 -2.54 -7.13
CA GLU A 83 -18.83 -2.41 -8.59
C GLU A 83 -18.11 -3.58 -9.28
N ILE A 84 -16.97 -4.04 -8.76
CA ILE A 84 -16.23 -5.20 -9.28
C ILE A 84 -17.00 -6.51 -9.05
N CYS A 85 -17.64 -6.67 -7.87
CA CYS A 85 -18.53 -7.79 -7.58
C CYS A 85 -19.66 -7.87 -8.61
N MET A 86 -20.38 -6.77 -8.79
CA MET A 86 -21.55 -6.71 -9.66
C MET A 86 -21.21 -6.63 -11.15
N GLY A 87 -19.98 -6.24 -11.50
CA GLY A 87 -19.46 -6.29 -12.86
C GLY A 87 -19.02 -7.69 -13.31
N GLY A 88 -18.98 -8.68 -12.41
CA GLY A 88 -18.73 -10.07 -12.79
C GLY A 88 -18.51 -11.04 -11.63
N TRP A 89 -17.61 -10.71 -10.70
CA TRP A 89 -17.05 -11.69 -9.73
C TRP A 89 -18.05 -12.27 -8.72
N ALA A 90 -19.14 -11.57 -8.41
CA ALA A 90 -20.18 -12.05 -7.50
C ALA A 90 -21.50 -12.43 -8.20
N THR A 91 -21.57 -12.27 -9.53
CA THR A 91 -22.78 -12.51 -10.32
C THR A 91 -22.81 -13.91 -10.95
N GLY A 92 -21.70 -14.63 -10.94
CA GLY A 92 -21.52 -15.89 -11.67
C GLY A 92 -21.16 -15.71 -13.15
N GLU A 93 -21.08 -14.47 -13.65
CA GLU A 93 -20.67 -14.19 -15.03
C GLU A 93 -19.17 -14.43 -15.27
N TYR A 94 -18.34 -14.32 -14.22
CA TYR A 94 -16.89 -14.50 -14.32
C TYR A 94 -16.46 -15.89 -13.83
N SER A 95 -15.56 -16.51 -14.58
CA SER A 95 -14.89 -17.75 -14.21
C SER A 95 -13.59 -17.46 -13.46
N ILE A 96 -13.42 -18.10 -12.31
CA ILE A 96 -12.17 -18.04 -11.53
C ILE A 96 -10.99 -18.76 -12.22
N ARG A 97 -11.27 -19.62 -13.21
CA ARG A 97 -10.24 -20.39 -13.91
C ARG A 97 -9.67 -19.64 -15.10
N CYS A 98 -10.55 -19.22 -16.01
CA CYS A 98 -10.19 -18.50 -17.22
C CYS A 98 -11.27 -17.46 -17.52
N GLN A 99 -10.90 -16.18 -17.43
CA GLN A 99 -11.79 -15.09 -17.79
C GLN A 99 -11.18 -14.18 -18.88
N PRO A 100 -11.59 -14.34 -20.15
CA PRO A 100 -11.26 -13.42 -21.21
C PRO A 100 -11.75 -11.99 -20.92
N VAL A 101 -11.17 -11.02 -21.62
CA VAL A 101 -11.69 -9.64 -21.61
C VAL A 101 -12.87 -9.57 -22.57
N ASP A 102 -14.02 -9.12 -22.08
CA ASP A 102 -15.17 -8.81 -22.92
C ASP A 102 -15.11 -7.33 -23.37
N TYR A 103 -15.11 -7.12 -24.69
CA TYR A 103 -15.10 -5.81 -25.33
C TYR A 103 -16.49 -5.33 -25.77
N SER A 104 -17.55 -6.07 -25.43
CA SER A 104 -18.93 -5.68 -25.72
C SER A 104 -19.39 -4.49 -24.88
N ASN A 105 -20.52 -3.89 -25.29
CA ASN A 105 -21.21 -2.84 -24.54
C ASN A 105 -22.28 -3.40 -23.59
N LYS A 106 -22.16 -4.68 -23.18
CA LYS A 106 -23.05 -5.28 -22.19
C LYS A 106 -22.99 -4.45 -20.89
N PRO A 107 -24.13 -4.19 -20.20
CA PRO A 107 -24.14 -3.37 -18.99
C PRO A 107 -23.16 -3.81 -17.89
N SER A 108 -23.03 -5.12 -17.62
CA SER A 108 -22.09 -5.64 -16.62
C SER A 108 -20.63 -5.42 -17.03
N THR A 109 -20.33 -5.61 -18.32
CA THR A 109 -19.00 -5.37 -18.89
C THR A 109 -18.63 -3.89 -18.80
N VAL A 110 -19.49 -2.98 -19.23
CA VAL A 110 -19.26 -1.52 -19.13
C VAL A 110 -19.09 -1.10 -17.66
N ARG A 111 -19.88 -1.68 -16.75
CA ARG A 111 -19.71 -1.48 -15.30
C ARG A 111 -18.32 -1.88 -14.81
N MET A 112 -17.78 -3.03 -15.24
CA MET A 112 -16.42 -3.45 -14.91
C MET A 112 -15.35 -2.50 -15.49
N VAL A 113 -15.56 -1.98 -16.70
CA VAL A 113 -14.66 -0.98 -17.32
C VAL A 113 -14.60 0.28 -16.45
N HIS A 114 -15.76 0.81 -16.01
CA HIS A 114 -15.83 1.94 -15.09
C HIS A 114 -15.16 1.62 -13.75
N ALA A 115 -15.43 0.46 -13.17
CA ALA A 115 -14.82 0.01 -11.93
C ALA A 115 -13.29 -0.05 -12.04
N SER A 116 -12.77 -0.50 -13.18
CA SER A 116 -11.33 -0.58 -13.46
C SER A 116 -10.68 0.81 -13.50
N TRP A 117 -11.33 1.79 -14.12
CA TRP A 117 -10.82 3.17 -14.12
C TRP A 117 -10.92 3.85 -12.75
N TRP A 118 -12.01 3.63 -12.00
CA TRP A 118 -12.11 4.14 -10.63
C TRP A 118 -11.11 3.48 -9.69
N TYR A 119 -10.79 2.20 -9.91
CA TYR A 119 -9.70 1.52 -9.23
C TYR A 119 -8.33 2.12 -9.58
N TYR A 120 -8.10 2.48 -10.83
CA TYR A 120 -6.90 3.25 -11.22
C TYR A 120 -6.86 4.61 -10.54
N PHE A 121 -7.97 5.35 -10.53
CA PHE A 121 -8.05 6.66 -9.89
C PHE A 121 -7.79 6.59 -8.38
N SER A 122 -8.27 5.53 -7.71
CA SER A 122 -8.03 5.33 -6.29
C SER A 122 -6.56 5.24 -5.94
N LYS A 123 -5.69 4.71 -6.82
CA LYS A 123 -4.25 4.66 -6.54
C LYS A 123 -3.63 6.05 -6.34
N PHE A 124 -4.19 7.10 -6.94
CA PHE A 124 -3.74 8.48 -6.70
C PHE A 124 -4.26 9.05 -5.39
N THR A 125 -5.48 8.69 -4.97
CA THR A 125 -6.01 9.16 -3.68
C THR A 125 -5.17 8.62 -2.53
N GLU A 126 -4.62 7.41 -2.70
CA GLU A 126 -3.74 6.74 -1.73
C GLU A 126 -2.38 7.45 -1.55
N PHE A 127 -1.96 8.33 -2.47
CA PHE A 127 -0.73 9.13 -2.30
C PHE A 127 -0.78 10.00 -1.05
N MET A 128 -1.99 10.36 -0.62
CA MET A 128 -2.20 11.14 0.58
C MET A 128 -1.71 10.43 1.84
N ASP A 129 -1.67 9.08 1.88
CA ASP A 129 -1.13 8.31 3.00
C ASP A 129 0.29 8.76 3.33
N THR A 130 1.13 8.80 2.30
CA THR A 130 2.54 9.16 2.45
C THR A 130 2.72 10.65 2.73
N ILE A 131 1.91 11.51 2.09
CA ILE A 131 1.94 12.95 2.35
C ILE A 131 1.60 13.22 3.82
N PHE A 132 0.61 12.54 4.39
CA PHE A 132 0.30 12.67 5.82
C PHE A 132 1.43 12.17 6.72
N PHE A 133 2.15 11.11 6.33
CA PHE A 133 3.34 10.68 7.09
C PHE A 133 4.43 11.76 7.09
N VAL A 134 4.68 12.41 5.94
CA VAL A 134 5.65 13.51 5.84
C VAL A 134 5.22 14.69 6.72
N LEU A 135 3.98 15.16 6.60
CA LEU A 135 3.46 16.29 7.37
C LEU A 135 3.44 16.03 8.89
N ARG A 136 3.34 14.77 9.31
CA ARG A 136 3.40 14.35 10.72
C ARG A 136 4.80 13.98 11.19
N LYS A 137 5.82 14.13 10.34
CA LYS A 137 7.22 13.70 10.57
C LYS A 137 7.32 12.24 11.03
N LYS A 138 6.47 11.37 10.47
CA LYS A 138 6.47 9.91 10.71
C LYS A 138 7.32 9.20 9.67
N ASN A 139 8.60 9.56 9.59
CA ASN A 139 9.52 9.06 8.56
C ASN A 139 9.70 7.53 8.61
N ASP A 140 9.61 6.93 9.79
CA ASP A 140 9.66 5.46 9.97
C ASP A 140 8.51 4.73 9.25
N HIS A 141 7.41 5.43 8.96
CA HIS A 141 6.26 4.87 8.22
C HIS A 141 6.47 4.98 6.70
N ILE A 142 7.37 5.85 6.23
CA ILE A 142 7.71 6.04 4.81
C ILE A 142 8.76 5.00 4.40
N SER A 143 8.38 3.73 4.51
CA SER A 143 9.26 2.61 4.15
C SER A 143 9.52 2.56 2.64
N THR A 144 10.60 1.87 2.26
CA THR A 144 10.90 1.58 0.85
C THR A 144 9.74 0.84 0.19
N LEU A 145 9.15 -0.14 0.88
CA LEU A 145 7.95 -0.85 0.43
C LEU A 145 6.80 0.12 0.10
N HIS A 146 6.48 1.03 1.02
CA HIS A 146 5.35 1.93 0.85
C HIS A 146 5.54 2.88 -0.35
N VAL A 147 6.73 3.46 -0.50
CA VAL A 147 7.02 4.39 -1.60
C VAL A 147 7.12 3.68 -2.94
N ILE A 148 7.73 2.48 -3.01
CA ILE A 148 7.75 1.68 -4.25
C ILE A 148 6.34 1.28 -4.64
N HIS A 149 5.54 0.80 -3.68
CA HIS A 149 4.15 0.42 -3.93
C HIS A 149 3.33 1.59 -4.49
N HIS A 150 3.19 2.70 -3.76
CA HIS A 150 2.38 3.82 -4.27
C HIS A 150 3.02 4.47 -5.50
N GLY A 151 4.35 4.52 -5.62
CA GLY A 151 5.01 5.08 -6.79
C GLY A 151 4.74 4.30 -8.09
N VAL A 152 4.67 2.97 -8.02
CA VAL A 152 4.55 2.11 -9.21
C VAL A 152 3.09 1.72 -9.52
N MET A 153 2.24 1.56 -8.50
CA MET A 153 0.89 1.02 -8.68
C MET A 153 0.03 1.78 -9.70
N PRO A 154 -0.10 3.13 -9.67
CA PRO A 154 -0.91 3.83 -10.68
C PRO A 154 -0.42 3.58 -12.11
N MET A 155 0.90 3.58 -12.32
CA MET A 155 1.49 3.32 -13.64
C MET A 155 1.25 1.87 -14.08
N SER A 156 1.33 0.92 -13.16
CA SER A 156 1.07 -0.50 -13.44
C SER A 156 -0.40 -0.75 -13.82
N VAL A 157 -1.33 -0.13 -13.09
CA VAL A 157 -2.78 -0.25 -13.33
C VAL A 157 -3.21 0.46 -14.62
N TRP A 158 -2.54 1.56 -14.99
CA TRP A 158 -2.83 2.31 -16.22
C TRP A 158 -2.86 1.40 -17.46
N PHE A 159 -1.86 0.50 -17.61
CA PHE A 159 -1.83 -0.45 -18.72
C PHE A 159 -3.03 -1.41 -18.70
N GLY A 160 -3.46 -1.84 -17.51
CA GLY A 160 -4.64 -2.68 -17.35
C GLY A 160 -5.91 -1.98 -17.82
N VAL A 161 -6.14 -0.73 -17.42
CA VAL A 161 -7.32 0.04 -17.85
C VAL A 161 -7.27 0.39 -19.34
N LYS A 162 -6.07 0.66 -19.86
CA LYS A 162 -5.87 1.04 -21.27
C LYS A 162 -6.16 -0.10 -22.24
N PHE A 163 -5.78 -1.33 -21.89
CA PHE A 163 -5.79 -2.47 -22.83
C PHE A 163 -6.74 -3.58 -22.41
N THR A 164 -6.91 -3.83 -21.11
CA THR A 164 -7.71 -4.94 -20.59
C THR A 164 -8.58 -4.51 -19.40
N PRO A 165 -9.50 -3.53 -19.55
CA PRO A 165 -10.34 -3.02 -18.47
C PRO A 165 -11.48 -3.99 -18.09
N GLY A 166 -11.11 -5.23 -17.75
CA GLY A 166 -12.02 -6.34 -17.51
C GLY A 166 -11.28 -7.67 -17.42
N GLY A 167 -12.05 -8.74 -17.27
CA GLY A 167 -11.53 -10.11 -17.35
C GLY A 167 -10.59 -10.50 -16.22
N HIS A 168 -9.71 -11.48 -16.50
CA HIS A 168 -8.91 -12.20 -15.50
C HIS A 168 -8.09 -11.31 -14.56
N SER A 169 -7.54 -10.20 -15.07
CA SER A 169 -6.76 -9.24 -14.29
C SER A 169 -7.56 -8.60 -13.16
N THR A 170 -8.86 -8.36 -13.34
CA THR A 170 -9.66 -7.62 -12.36
C THR A 170 -9.78 -8.33 -11.01
N PHE A 171 -9.43 -9.62 -10.93
CA PHE A 171 -9.32 -10.35 -9.66
C PHE A 171 -8.32 -9.70 -8.69
N PHE A 172 -7.22 -9.10 -9.20
CA PHE A 172 -6.28 -8.40 -8.32
C PHE A 172 -6.93 -7.16 -7.70
N GLY A 173 -7.72 -6.40 -8.49
CA GLY A 173 -8.46 -5.23 -8.02
C GLY A 173 -9.57 -5.62 -7.04
N PHE A 174 -10.26 -6.73 -7.30
CA PHE A 174 -11.26 -7.33 -6.41
C PHE A 174 -10.67 -7.63 -5.02
N LEU A 175 -9.58 -8.39 -4.95
CA LEU A 175 -8.97 -8.73 -3.67
C LEU A 175 -8.34 -7.51 -3.00
N ASN A 176 -7.68 -6.63 -3.77
CA ASN A 176 -7.01 -5.46 -3.21
C ASN A 176 -8.00 -4.48 -2.58
N THR A 177 -9.13 -4.21 -3.25
CA THR A 177 -10.17 -3.32 -2.69
C THR A 177 -10.75 -3.90 -1.40
N PHE A 178 -11.00 -5.20 -1.34
CA PHE A 178 -11.44 -5.87 -0.11
C PHE A 178 -10.44 -5.70 1.04
N VAL A 179 -9.15 -5.93 0.78
CA VAL A 179 -8.10 -5.76 1.78
C VAL A 179 -7.95 -4.28 2.17
N HIS A 180 -8.13 -3.35 1.24
CA HIS A 180 -8.10 -1.91 1.51
C HIS A 180 -9.24 -1.46 2.43
N ILE A 181 -10.45 -2.03 2.32
CA ILE A 181 -11.55 -1.78 3.26
C ILE A 181 -11.10 -2.08 4.69
N ILE A 182 -10.48 -3.24 4.92
CA ILE A 182 -10.02 -3.68 6.24
C ILE A 182 -8.82 -2.84 6.71
N MET A 183 -7.87 -2.56 5.82
CA MET A 183 -6.67 -1.77 6.11
C MET A 183 -7.02 -0.33 6.49
N TYR A 184 -7.85 0.36 5.70
CA TYR A 184 -8.25 1.73 5.99
C TYR A 184 -9.17 1.81 7.21
N SER A 185 -9.96 0.78 7.49
CA SER A 185 -10.70 0.67 8.76
C SER A 185 -9.74 0.60 9.95
N TYR A 186 -8.67 -0.20 9.86
CA TYR A 186 -7.62 -0.23 10.87
C TYR A 186 -6.96 1.15 11.04
N TYR A 187 -6.62 1.84 9.94
CA TYR A 187 -5.99 3.17 10.01
C TYR A 187 -6.92 4.23 10.60
N MET A 188 -8.20 4.22 10.23
CA MET A 188 -9.24 5.08 10.82
C MET A 188 -9.33 4.87 12.34
N LEU A 189 -9.45 3.62 12.78
CA LEU A 189 -9.51 3.28 14.20
C LEU A 189 -8.24 3.72 14.94
N SER A 190 -7.08 3.54 14.31
CA SER A 190 -5.79 3.96 14.87
C SER A 190 -5.67 5.48 15.02
N ALA A 191 -6.38 6.26 14.19
CA ALA A 191 -6.34 7.72 14.21
C ALA A 191 -7.09 8.32 15.42
N PHE A 192 -8.03 7.58 16.04
CA PHE A 192 -8.72 8.06 17.25
C PHE A 192 -7.79 8.23 18.47
N GLY A 193 -6.61 7.60 18.44
CA GLY A 193 -5.55 7.79 19.42
C GLY A 193 -5.38 6.62 20.39
N PRO A 194 -4.61 6.81 21.47
CA PRO A 194 -4.19 5.74 22.37
C PRO A 194 -5.35 4.97 23.03
N SER A 195 -6.48 5.64 23.27
CA SER A 195 -7.69 5.04 23.83
C SER A 195 -8.26 3.92 22.96
N VAL A 196 -8.13 4.03 21.64
CA VAL A 196 -8.60 3.01 20.68
C VAL A 196 -7.47 2.08 20.26
N GLN A 197 -6.24 2.60 20.08
CA GLN A 197 -5.09 1.82 19.62
C GLN A 197 -4.78 0.59 20.49
N LYS A 198 -5.07 0.64 21.80
CA LYS A 198 -4.91 -0.51 22.72
C LYS A 198 -5.74 -1.74 22.33
N TYR A 199 -6.85 -1.55 21.62
CA TYR A 199 -7.71 -2.64 21.14
C TYR A 199 -7.27 -3.19 19.77
N LEU A 200 -6.31 -2.55 19.10
CA LEU A 200 -5.84 -2.91 17.75
C LEU A 200 -4.70 -3.92 17.77
N TRP A 201 -4.82 -4.96 18.60
CA TRP A 201 -3.83 -6.03 18.76
C TRP A 201 -3.62 -6.87 17.48
N TRP A 202 -4.58 -6.82 16.56
CA TRP A 202 -4.61 -7.64 15.35
C TRP A 202 -3.80 -7.07 14.17
N LYS A 203 -3.00 -6.02 14.37
CA LYS A 203 -2.13 -5.42 13.34
C LYS A 203 -1.29 -6.44 12.56
N LYS A 204 -0.75 -7.45 13.26
CA LYS A 204 0.06 -8.50 12.65
C LYS A 204 -0.77 -9.34 11.67
N TYR A 205 -2.01 -9.68 12.02
CA TYR A 205 -2.90 -10.44 11.15
C TYR A 205 -3.29 -9.65 9.91
N LEU A 206 -3.43 -8.32 10.02
CA LEU A 206 -3.63 -7.47 8.84
C LEU A 206 -2.47 -7.59 7.85
N THR A 207 -1.21 -7.53 8.33
CA THR A 207 -0.04 -7.73 7.46
C THR A 207 0.00 -9.14 6.86
N THR A 208 -0.34 -10.17 7.64
CA THR A 208 -0.47 -11.54 7.12
C THR A 208 -1.55 -11.64 6.05
N PHE A 209 -2.69 -11.00 6.25
CA PHE A 209 -3.80 -10.98 5.30
C PHE A 209 -3.40 -10.33 3.96
N GLN A 210 -2.64 -9.22 4.00
CA GLN A 210 -2.04 -8.61 2.82
C GLN A 210 -1.06 -9.56 2.09
N MET A 211 -0.24 -10.33 2.83
CA MET A 211 0.64 -11.32 2.20
C MET A 211 -0.13 -12.47 1.54
N VAL A 212 -1.19 -12.96 2.18
CA VAL A 212 -2.06 -13.99 1.61
C VAL A 212 -2.74 -13.48 0.33
N GLN A 213 -3.15 -12.21 0.29
CA GLN A 213 -3.68 -11.57 -0.92
C GLN A 213 -2.73 -11.70 -2.11
N PHE A 214 -1.42 -11.42 -1.94
CA PHE A 214 -0.45 -11.54 -3.03
C PHE A 214 -0.27 -12.99 -3.49
N VAL A 215 -0.30 -13.96 -2.58
CA VAL A 215 -0.25 -15.38 -2.94
C VAL A 215 -1.49 -15.77 -3.76
N ALA A 216 -2.68 -15.35 -3.33
CA ALA A 216 -3.92 -15.63 -4.06
C ALA A 216 -3.91 -15.00 -5.47
N ILE A 217 -3.46 -13.75 -5.60
CA ILE A 217 -3.32 -13.07 -6.89
C ILE A 217 -2.30 -13.81 -7.79
N MET A 218 -1.18 -14.24 -7.23
CA MET A 218 -0.14 -14.95 -7.96
C MET A 218 -0.63 -16.31 -8.50
N LEU A 219 -1.29 -17.11 -7.65
CA LEU A 219 -1.91 -18.38 -8.05
C LEU A 219 -2.97 -18.15 -9.12
N HIS A 220 -3.86 -17.17 -8.90
CA HIS A 220 -4.90 -16.84 -9.87
C HIS A 220 -4.33 -16.35 -11.20
N ALA A 221 -3.28 -15.54 -11.20
CA ALA A 221 -2.65 -15.07 -12.43
C ALA A 221 -1.94 -16.20 -13.17
N PHE A 222 -1.01 -16.90 -12.50
CA PHE A 222 -0.16 -17.89 -13.15
C PHE A 222 -0.87 -19.17 -13.56
N GLN A 223 -2.09 -19.45 -13.09
CA GLN A 223 -2.87 -20.57 -13.60
C GLN A 223 -3.08 -20.52 -15.13
N LEU A 224 -3.17 -19.30 -15.71
CA LEU A 224 -3.33 -19.11 -17.15
C LEU A 224 -2.09 -19.47 -17.97
N LEU A 225 -0.96 -19.72 -17.32
CA LEU A 225 0.23 -20.26 -18.00
C LEU A 225 0.09 -21.76 -18.30
N PHE A 226 -0.84 -22.43 -17.61
CA PHE A 226 -1.05 -23.88 -17.71
C PHE A 226 -2.43 -24.25 -18.29
N ILE A 227 -3.25 -23.26 -18.64
CA ILE A 227 -4.60 -23.44 -19.19
C ILE A 227 -4.72 -22.61 -20.46
N ASP A 228 -5.28 -23.19 -21.51
CA ASP A 228 -5.60 -22.45 -22.72
C ASP A 228 -6.78 -21.50 -22.47
N CYS A 229 -6.46 -20.21 -22.44
CA CYS A 229 -7.40 -19.13 -22.17
C CYS A 229 -7.16 -17.98 -23.14
N ASN A 230 -8.24 -17.42 -23.70
CA ASN A 230 -8.16 -16.24 -24.57
C ASN A 230 -7.96 -14.96 -23.75
N TYR A 231 -6.85 -14.89 -23.02
CA TYR A 231 -6.44 -13.75 -22.23
C TYR A 231 -4.96 -13.45 -22.50
N PRO A 232 -4.55 -12.18 -22.67
CA PRO A 232 -3.17 -11.87 -23.07
C PRO A 232 -2.13 -12.33 -22.04
N ARG A 233 -1.24 -13.25 -22.44
CA ARG A 233 -0.16 -13.78 -21.58
C ARG A 233 0.79 -12.71 -21.06
N ALA A 234 0.96 -11.60 -21.78
CA ALA A 234 1.76 -10.47 -21.32
C ALA A 234 1.23 -9.89 -19.99
N PHE A 235 -0.09 -9.76 -19.85
CA PHE A 235 -0.71 -9.25 -18.62
C PHE A 235 -0.65 -10.26 -17.46
N VAL A 236 -0.64 -11.56 -17.77
CA VAL A 236 -0.41 -12.63 -16.78
C VAL A 236 0.97 -12.47 -16.14
N TRP A 237 2.01 -12.35 -16.96
CA TRP A 237 3.38 -12.11 -16.47
C TRP A 237 3.49 -10.77 -15.75
N TRP A 238 2.90 -9.71 -16.30
CA TRP A 238 2.92 -8.39 -15.68
C TRP A 238 2.37 -8.42 -14.25
N ILE A 239 1.16 -8.92 -14.07
CA ILE A 239 0.49 -8.97 -12.75
C ILE A 239 1.19 -9.95 -11.81
N GLY A 240 1.53 -11.14 -12.31
CA GLY A 240 2.19 -12.16 -11.51
C GLY A 240 3.55 -11.70 -10.97
N MET A 241 4.38 -11.08 -11.82
CA MET A 241 5.69 -10.57 -11.39
C MET A 241 5.59 -9.38 -10.43
N HIS A 242 4.60 -8.49 -10.60
CA HIS A 242 4.32 -7.44 -9.62
C HIS A 242 3.91 -8.03 -8.27
N ALA A 243 3.03 -9.05 -8.26
CA ALA A 243 2.63 -9.74 -7.04
C ALA A 243 3.81 -10.41 -6.34
N VAL A 244 4.72 -11.05 -7.10
CA VAL A 244 5.96 -11.63 -6.57
C VAL A 244 6.84 -10.57 -5.91
N MET A 245 7.08 -9.44 -6.59
CA MET A 245 7.87 -8.34 -6.06
C MET A 245 7.28 -7.82 -4.74
N PHE A 246 5.97 -7.53 -4.70
CA PHE A 246 5.34 -7.04 -3.48
C PHE A 246 5.31 -8.07 -2.37
N PHE A 247 5.12 -9.36 -2.68
CA PHE A 247 5.21 -10.42 -1.69
C PHE A 247 6.56 -10.41 -0.96
N PHE A 248 7.67 -10.31 -1.69
CA PHE A 248 8.99 -10.25 -1.07
C PHE A 248 9.22 -8.98 -0.24
N LEU A 249 8.78 -7.81 -0.73
CA LEU A 249 8.87 -6.57 0.03
C LEU A 249 8.04 -6.61 1.32
N PHE A 250 6.83 -7.20 1.28
CA PHE A 250 5.99 -7.39 2.47
C PHE A 250 6.58 -8.43 3.42
N LYS A 251 7.14 -9.52 2.91
CA LYS A 251 7.83 -10.54 3.71
C LYS A 251 9.04 -9.95 4.44
N GLU A 252 9.81 -9.11 3.76
CA GLU A 252 10.93 -8.39 4.38
C GLU A 252 10.43 -7.44 5.48
N PHE A 253 9.41 -6.62 5.19
CA PHE A 253 8.79 -5.75 6.19
C PHE A 253 8.28 -6.53 7.41
N TYR A 254 7.60 -7.65 7.18
CA TYR A 254 7.08 -8.50 8.25
C TYR A 254 8.20 -9.03 9.14
N ASN A 255 9.28 -9.54 8.53
CA ASN A 255 10.44 -10.03 9.27
C ASN A 255 11.11 -8.92 10.09
N GLN A 256 11.28 -7.73 9.52
CA GLN A 256 11.87 -6.60 10.22
C GLN A 256 11.00 -6.14 11.41
N GLN A 257 9.68 -6.05 11.22
CA GLN A 257 8.77 -5.50 12.23
C GLN A 257 8.38 -6.50 13.32
N TYR A 258 8.18 -7.77 12.99
CA TYR A 258 7.62 -8.73 13.94
C TYR A 258 8.63 -9.78 14.39
N THR A 259 9.51 -10.24 13.51
CA THR A 259 10.48 -11.30 13.87
C THR A 259 11.73 -10.72 14.51
N SER A 260 12.38 -9.75 13.85
CA SER A 260 13.63 -9.15 14.34
C SER A 260 13.41 -8.32 15.61
N LYS A 261 12.27 -7.62 15.72
CA LYS A 261 11.93 -6.91 16.97
C LYS A 261 11.63 -7.87 18.11
N ALA A 262 10.89 -8.96 17.88
CA ALA A 262 10.64 -9.96 18.90
C ALA A 262 11.95 -10.63 19.37
N LYS A 263 12.86 -10.96 18.45
CA LYS A 263 14.19 -11.50 18.79
C LYS A 263 15.02 -10.51 19.62
N LYS A 264 15.04 -9.22 19.25
CA LYS A 264 15.74 -8.18 20.02
C LYS A 264 15.12 -7.97 21.40
N ALA A 265 13.79 -7.99 21.51
CA ALA A 265 13.10 -7.88 22.80
C ALA A 265 13.37 -9.09 23.70
N ALA A 266 13.39 -10.31 23.15
CA ALA A 266 13.73 -11.53 23.87
C ALA A 266 15.21 -11.54 24.34
N ALA A 267 16.13 -11.04 23.52
CA ALA A 267 17.54 -10.93 23.87
C ALA A 267 17.82 -9.81 24.91
N ALA A 268 16.99 -8.77 24.95
CA ALA A 268 17.09 -7.67 25.91
C ALA A 268 16.30 -7.90 27.21
N ALA A 269 15.48 -8.96 27.27
CA ALA A 269 14.81 -9.34 28.51
C ALA A 269 15.86 -9.76 29.54
N PRO A 270 15.79 -9.26 30.80
CA PRO A 270 16.69 -9.72 31.83
C PRO A 270 16.55 -11.24 31.94
N GLN A 271 17.66 -11.97 31.79
CA GLN A 271 17.69 -13.37 32.14
C GLN A 271 17.37 -13.46 33.63
N ASN A 272 16.15 -13.86 33.98
CA ASN A 272 15.84 -14.22 35.35
C ASN A 272 16.83 -15.30 35.77
N GLY A 273 17.76 -14.92 36.62
CA GLY A 273 18.88 -15.74 37.03
C GLY A 273 18.38 -17.04 37.65
N LYS A 274 18.88 -18.16 37.13
CA LYS A 274 19.22 -19.26 38.03
C LYS A 274 20.35 -18.74 38.92
N VAL A 275 20.02 -18.34 40.13
CA VAL A 275 21.01 -18.16 41.20
C VAL A 275 21.69 -19.52 41.39
N LYS A 276 22.86 -19.70 40.80
CA LYS A 276 23.83 -20.69 41.29
C LYS A 276 24.65 -19.97 42.34
N ASN A 277 24.47 -20.34 43.60
CA ASN A 277 25.38 -20.00 44.68
C ASN A 277 26.78 -20.48 44.29
N GLY A 278 27.72 -19.55 44.19
CA GLY A 278 29.12 -19.80 43.92
C GLY A 278 29.86 -18.49 44.00
N ALA A 279 30.56 -18.27 45.10
CA ALA A 279 31.38 -17.10 45.36
C ALA A 279 32.45 -16.91 44.27
N SER A 280 32.69 -15.67 43.84
CA SER A 280 33.98 -14.98 43.98
C SER A 280 34.03 -13.68 43.16
N THR A 281 34.79 -12.74 43.70
CA THR A 281 35.07 -11.36 43.33
C THR A 281 35.74 -11.16 41.97
N THR A 282 35.47 -10.06 41.26
CA THR A 282 36.42 -8.94 40.99
C THR A 282 35.92 -7.91 39.96
N ASN A 283 36.47 -6.70 40.09
CA ASN A 283 36.16 -5.45 39.40
C ASN A 283 36.42 -5.43 37.88
N GLY A 284 35.63 -4.63 37.15
CA GLY A 284 35.95 -4.24 35.76
C GLY A 284 35.06 -3.10 35.27
N TYR A 285 35.57 -1.87 35.33
CA TYR A 285 34.99 -0.69 34.65
C TYR A 285 34.90 -0.94 33.13
N SER A 286 33.74 -0.69 32.52
CA SER A 286 33.63 -0.49 31.08
C SER A 286 32.77 0.74 30.76
N LYS A 287 33.38 1.70 30.06
CA LYS A 287 32.81 2.98 29.62
C LYS A 287 31.59 2.74 28.72
N LYS A 288 30.45 3.30 29.09
CA LYS A 288 29.29 3.49 28.18
C LYS A 288 29.52 4.71 27.29
N ASN A 289 29.93 4.50 26.04
CA ASN A 289 29.66 5.47 24.96
C ASN A 289 28.24 5.20 24.45
N GLY A 290 27.27 5.88 25.05
CA GLY A 290 25.86 5.77 24.66
C GLY A 290 25.48 6.83 23.63
N PHE A 291 25.44 6.45 22.35
CA PHE A 291 24.54 7.10 21.40
C PHE A 291 23.13 6.57 21.69
N LYS A 292 22.33 7.34 22.45
CA LYS A 292 20.92 7.03 22.70
C LYS A 292 20.11 7.37 21.45
N ASN A 293 19.61 6.35 20.76
CA ASN A 293 18.56 6.52 19.78
C ASN A 293 17.23 6.80 20.50
N ALA A 294 16.64 7.96 20.19
CA ALA A 294 15.40 8.46 20.73
C ALA A 294 14.20 7.62 20.24
N SER A 295 13.80 6.65 21.06
CA SER A 295 12.51 5.96 20.93
C SER A 295 11.73 5.98 22.25
N GLU A 296 11.77 7.12 22.94
CA GLU A 296 10.93 7.44 24.10
C GLU A 296 10.48 8.90 23.94
N TYR A 297 9.37 9.15 23.25
CA TYR A 297 8.71 10.46 23.31
C TYR A 297 7.18 10.40 23.29
N TYR A 298 6.60 9.24 23.63
CA TYR A 298 5.16 9.13 23.91
C TYR A 298 4.93 8.16 25.07
N SER A 299 5.29 8.60 26.28
CA SER A 299 4.71 8.18 27.56
C SER A 299 5.34 9.03 28.66
N ASN A 300 4.68 10.15 29.00
CA ASN A 300 4.66 10.82 30.31
C ASN A 300 4.18 12.27 30.11
N GLY A 301 2.86 12.42 29.99
CA GLY A 301 2.19 13.64 30.44
C GLY A 301 1.99 13.51 31.95
N ASP A 302 3.06 13.69 32.71
CA ASP A 302 3.04 13.62 34.17
C ASP A 302 2.62 15.01 34.69
N VAL A 303 1.31 15.23 34.82
CA VAL A 303 0.76 16.32 35.64
C VAL A 303 0.84 15.85 37.08
N ARG A 304 1.99 16.11 37.73
CA ARG A 304 2.13 15.89 39.17
C ARG A 304 1.78 17.17 39.92
N ASN A 305 0.69 17.05 40.68
CA ASN A 305 0.32 17.89 41.81
C ASN A 305 1.55 18.31 42.64
N ARG A 306 1.71 19.62 42.84
CA ARG A 306 2.42 20.18 44.00
C ARG A 306 1.37 20.68 44.99
N ILE A 307 1.14 19.90 46.04
CA ILE A 307 0.60 20.38 47.31
C ILE A 307 1.51 19.80 48.40
N LYS A 308 2.20 20.67 49.15
CA LYS A 308 2.25 20.70 50.62
C LYS A 308 3.26 21.73 51.16
N SER A 309 2.74 22.58 52.04
CA SER A 309 3.34 23.19 53.26
C SER A 309 4.73 23.83 53.19
N GLN A 310 4.78 25.17 53.22
CA GLN A 310 4.88 26.00 54.43
C GLN A 310 4.32 27.39 54.12
#